data_AF-A0A3N5NMH1-F1
#
_entry.id   AF-A0A3N5NMH1-F1
#
_cell.length_a   1.000
_cell.length_b   1.000
_cell.length_c   1.000
_cell.angle_alpha   90.00
_cell.angle_beta   90.00
_cell.angle_gamma   90.00
#
_symmetry.space_group_name_H-M   'P 1'
#
loop_
_entity.id
_entity.type
_entity.pdbx_description
1 polymer ?
#
loop_
_entity_poly.entity_id
_entity_poly.type
_entity_poly.pdbx_seq_one_letter_code
_entity_poly.pdbx_strand_id
1 'polypeptide(L)' 'MRILATLLQKEFKQIFRNRFMLPVIFVVPVVQMIVLTYAASLEMKDIRMAVVDMDQSPVS' A
#
# COMPACT_ATOMS: atom_id res chain seq x y z
N MET A 1 17.59 9.82 26.35
CA MET A 1 16.17 9.45 26.19
C MET A 1 15.16 10.60 26.30
N ARG A 2 15.43 11.69 27.05
CA ARG A 2 14.47 12.80 27.22
C ARG A 2 14.14 13.57 25.94
N ILE A 3 15.12 13.74 25.04
CA ILE A 3 14.97 14.52 23.79
C ILE A 3 13.92 13.91 22.85
N LEU A 4 13.97 12.59 22.65
CA LEU A 4 13.00 11.87 21.82
C LEU A 4 11.58 11.98 22.39
N ALA A 5 11.42 11.80 23.71
CA ALA A 5 10.13 11.95 24.37
C ALA A 5 9.56 13.37 24.21
N THR A 6 10.39 14.41 24.34
CA THR A 6 9.94 15.80 24.15
C THR A 6 9.56 16.13 22.71
N LEU A 7 10.27 15.59 21.72
CA LEU A 7 9.90 15.73 20.30
C LEU A 7 8.58 15.02 20.00
N LEU A 8 8.42 13.80 20.51
CA LEU A 8 7.22 13.01 20.31
C LEU A 8 5.99 13.70 20.94
N GLN A 9 6.11 14.20 22.18
CA GLN A 9 5.05 14.99 22.81
C GLN A 9 4.64 16.23 21.99
N LYS A 10 5.60 16.91 21.36
CA LYS A 10 5.33 18.08 20.49
C LYS A 10 4.53 17.67 19.25
N GLU A 11 4.95 16.62 18.55
CA GLU A 11 4.28 16.13 17.34
C GLU A 11 2.87 15.62 17.63
N PHE A 12 2.68 14.85 18.71
CA PHE A 12 1.35 14.39 19.11
C PHE A 12 0.42 15.55 19.40
N LYS A 13 0.87 16.57 20.15
CA LYS A 13 0.09 17.77 20.41
C LYS A 13 -0.26 18.53 19.11
N GLN A 14 0.64 18.54 18.13
CA GLN A 14 0.42 19.14 16.82
C GLN A 14 -0.65 18.38 16.02
N ILE A 15 -0.63 17.04 16.06
CA ILE A 15 -1.64 16.16 15.45
C ILE A 15 -3.04 16.44 16.01
N PHE A 16 -3.17 16.52 17.33
CA PHE A 16 -4.46 16.80 17.97
C PHE A 16 -4.95 18.24 17.72
N ARG A 17 -4.04 19.22 17.63
CA ARG A 17 -4.41 20.62 17.40
C ARG A 17 -4.85 20.89 15.95
N ASN A 18 -4.28 20.17 14.99
CA ASN A 18 -4.66 20.33 13.59
C ASN A 18 -5.86 19.44 13.25
N ARG A 19 -7.05 20.07 13.17
CA ARG A 19 -8.31 19.39 12.83
C ARG A 19 -8.27 18.61 11.50
N PHE A 20 -7.33 18.89 10.61
CA PHE A 20 -7.17 18.19 9.33
C PHE A 20 -6.26 16.96 9.42
N MET A 21 -5.26 16.96 10.31
CA MET A 21 -4.32 15.83 10.39
C MET A 21 -4.97 14.58 10.98
N LEU A 22 -5.83 14.75 11.98
CA LEU A 22 -6.55 13.64 12.60
C LEU A 22 -7.37 12.84 11.57
N PRO A 23 -8.26 13.45 10.77
CA PRO A 23 -8.97 12.74 9.72
C PRO A 23 -8.06 12.13 8.67
N VAL A 24 -7.01 12.83 8.21
CA VAL A 24 -6.11 12.32 7.17
C VAL A 24 -5.39 11.04 7.60
N ILE A 25 -4.88 10.99 8.84
CA ILE A 25 -4.20 9.82 9.39
C ILE A 25 -5.10 8.57 9.39
N PHE A 26 -6.42 8.72 9.48
CA PHE A 26 -7.36 7.59 9.47
C PHE A 26 -7.99 7.35 8.10
N VAL A 27 -8.42 8.39 7.39
CA VAL A 27 -9.14 8.31 6.12
C VAL A 27 -8.23 7.86 5.00
N VAL A 28 -7.00 8.37 4.91
CA VAL A 28 -6.07 7.96 3.85
C VAL A 28 -5.81 6.46 3.91
N PRO A 29 -5.48 5.86 5.07
CA PRO A 29 -5.36 4.41 5.17
C PRO A 29 -6.63 3.64 4.84
N VAL A 30 -7.81 4.12 5.23
CA VAL A 30 -9.07 3.44 4.86
C VAL A 30 -9.25 3.42 3.34
N VAL A 31 -9.06 4.55 2.68
CA VAL A 31 -9.12 4.65 1.21
C VAL A 31 -8.06 3.76 0.56
N GLN A 32 -6.83 3.74 1.10
CA GLN A 32 -5.75 2.91 0.58
C GLN A 32 -6.11 1.42 0.62
N MET A 33 -6.76 0.96 1.70
CA MET A 33 -7.16 -0.44 1.84
C MET A 33 -8.24 -0.78 0.81
N ILE A 34 -9.22 0.10 0.61
CA ILE A 34 -10.25 -0.07 -0.42
C ILE A 34 -9.60 -0.16 -1.80
N VAL A 35 -8.72 0.78 -2.17
CA VAL A 35 -8.06 0.78 -3.48
C VAL A 35 -7.18 -0.45 -3.68
N LEU A 36 -6.42 -0.85 -2.66
CA LEU A 36 -5.56 -2.04 -2.73
C LEU A 36 -6.37 -3.32 -2.94
N THR A 37 -7.58 -3.45 -2.39
CA THR A 37 -8.42 -4.64 -2.66
C THR A 37 -8.83 -4.76 -4.14
N TYR A 38 -9.08 -3.64 -4.82
CA TYR A 38 -9.34 -3.64 -6.26
C TYR A 38 -8.08 -3.93 -7.08
N ALA A 39 -6.92 -3.42 -6.66
CA ALA A 39 -5.66 -3.70 -7.34
C ALA A 39 -5.14 -5.13 -7.11
N ALA A 40 -5.44 -5.71 -5.93
CA ALA A 40 -5.05 -7.06 -5.55
C ALA A 40 -5.91 -8.16 -6.18
N SER A 41 -6.98 -7.81 -6.91
CA SER A 41 -7.66 -8.79 -7.75
C SER A 41 -6.75 -9.16 -8.92
N LEU A 42 -5.97 -10.24 -8.76
CA LEU A 42 -5.17 -10.92 -9.78
C LEU A 42 -6.04 -11.61 -10.86
N GLU A 43 -7.29 -11.19 -11.04
CA GLU A 43 -8.17 -11.70 -12.08
C GLU A 43 -7.80 -11.06 -13.42
N MET A 44 -6.75 -11.57 -14.06
CA MET A 44 -6.43 -11.21 -15.43
C MET A 44 -7.35 -12.00 -16.37
N LYS A 45 -8.60 -11.54 -16.51
CA LYS A 45 -9.68 -12.24 -17.23
C LYS A 45 -9.48 -12.35 -18.76
N ASP A 46 -8.55 -11.61 -19.35
CA ASP A 46 -8.31 -11.58 -20.80
C ASP A 46 -6.83 -11.37 -21.17
N ILE A 47 -5.91 -12.15 -20.59
CA ILE A 47 -4.53 -12.16 -21.11
C ILE A 47 -4.51 -12.99 -22.39
N ARG A 48 -4.24 -12.35 -23.53
CA ARG A 48 -3.75 -13.04 -24.73
C ARG A 48 -2.33 -13.51 -24.47
N MET A 49 -2.20 -14.65 -23.80
CA MET A 49 -0.93 -15.31 -23.52
C MET A 49 -0.55 -16.19 -24.71
N ALA A 50 0.65 -15.98 -25.25
CA ALA A 50 1.27 -16.91 -26.18
C ALA A 50 2.47 -17.53 -25.47
N VAL A 51 2.43 -18.85 -25.29
CA VAL A 51 3.59 -19.62 -24.82
C VAL A 51 4.33 -20.09 -26.07
N VAL A 52 5.56 -19.61 -26.25
CA VAL A 52 6.45 -20.06 -27.33
C VAL A 52 7.50 -20.93 -26.69
N ASP A 53 7.39 -22.23 -26.93
CA ASP A 53 8.43 -23.19 -26.56
C ASP A 53 9.51 -23.19 -27.65
N MET A 54 10.73 -22.85 -27.25
CA MET A 54 11.91 -22.90 -28.10
C MET A 54 12.88 -23.97 -27.63
N ASP A 55 12.45 -24.89 -26.76
CA ASP A 55 13.30 -26.00 -26.37
C ASP A 55 13.56 -26.90 -27.59
N GLN A 56 14.84 -27.20 -27.80
CA GLN A 56 15.33 -28.11 -28.85
C GLN A 56 15.81 -29.43 -28.24
N SER A 57 15.39 -29.72 -26.99
CA SER A 57 15.83 -30.92 -26.30
C SER A 57 15.25 -32.18 -26.95
N PRO A 58 16.05 -33.26 -27.10
CA PRO A 58 15.65 -34.47 -27.82
C PRO A 58 14.72 -35.41 -27.02
N VAL A 59 14.13 -34.94 -25.93
CA VAL A 59 13.22 -35.74 -25.08
C VAL A 59 11.90 -34.99 -24.94
N SER A 60 10.98 -35.33 -25.84
CA SER A 60 9.54 -35.07 -25.74
C SER A 60 8.81 -36.40 -25.60
#